data_AF-A0A2V5MB07-F1
#
_entry.id   AF-A0A2V5MB07-F1
#
_cell.length_a   1.000
_cell.length_b   1.000
_cell.length_c   1.000
_cell.angle_alpha   90.00
_cell.angle_beta   90.00
_cell.angle_gamma   90.00
#
_symmetry.space_group_name_H-M   'P 1'
#
loop_
_entity.id
_entity.type
_entity.pdbx_description
1 polymer ?
#
loop_
_entity_poly.entity_id
_entity_poly.type
_entity_poly.pdbx_seq_one_letter_code
_entity_poly.pdbx_strand_id
1 'polypeptide(L)'
;RLQTVPSEPATAARRKLWILSSWRDLVLYVGTPLLLVPAFALAQAKWSPQDIYLFVAAFGAMGHHLPGMIRAYGDRALFERFKWRFIFAPLFLLVTCVAFFWWDLKGILLIVFFWGVWHGLMQTYGFCRIYDAKTGMFDTLTRRLDLAMCLIWFATAVVLSPYRLSDTLDTYYMCGGPFIPPSVVNLGQNMFLGAAIFVSVLFAAHFVRTWIAGHRPNPVKLGLLATSIAFWWYCNNLVSNILVGIALFEVFHDVQYLSLVWIYNRNRVEKDSNIGGFMRFVFRRSGSLVGLYVGLVLAYGSVSFINAHIGMDTVKRILTGVVTASTLLHFYYDGFIWKVRERSTRQSLGLAGGTADVSLGGLLPGWAWHGLKWVGVFVVPLGALWFWQTHLSIPEVQRMAWVVADVPDGAKPHFDYGSALQKEGKLEEAIQQYQTAIQFNPNYAEAHMNLGAVLSGQAKFDAAVPHMETALRLQPNNGDFHLMYANLLQRIGRNDDAVFHFEAGTRLKPNSPDAHYSYAAFLVGVGKNEEYVSELRTVLRLKPNYPYAELRLADGLFANGNLKEAEGHYLAALRRDPELTVAYNNLGRVYLAQGQISQAVVQFSEALRRNPGYKEAEENLRVAKAADAELFPAAHR
;
A
#
# COMPACT_ATOMS: atom_id res chain seq x y z
N ARG A 1 -48.29 59.34 27.74
CA ARG A 1 -47.44 58.50 28.61
C ARG A 1 -46.94 57.34 27.76
N LEU A 2 -45.66 57.34 27.39
CA LEU A 2 -45.00 56.24 26.72
C LEU A 2 -44.79 55.11 27.74
N GLN A 3 -45.37 53.94 27.46
CA GLN A 3 -45.08 52.72 28.22
C GLN A 3 -43.67 52.24 27.83
N THR A 4 -42.73 52.37 28.75
CA THR A 4 -41.42 51.74 28.67
C THR A 4 -41.55 50.26 29.02
N VAL A 5 -41.57 49.40 28.00
CA VAL A 5 -41.32 47.97 28.18
C VAL A 5 -39.84 47.81 28.53
N PRO A 6 -39.46 47.10 29.61
CA PRO A 6 -38.05 46.85 29.90
C PRO A 6 -37.46 46.02 28.76
N SER A 7 -36.29 46.39 28.24
CA SER A 7 -35.58 45.55 27.28
C SER A 7 -35.32 44.18 27.91
N GLU A 8 -35.84 43.11 27.31
CA GLU A 8 -35.45 41.74 27.66
C GLU A 8 -33.92 41.66 27.68
N PRO A 9 -33.31 41.05 28.72
CA PRO A 9 -31.88 40.77 28.67
C PRO A 9 -31.63 39.91 27.44
N ALA A 10 -30.80 40.42 26.51
CA ALA A 10 -30.38 39.68 25.33
C ALA A 10 -29.95 38.28 25.77
N THR A 11 -30.76 37.27 25.42
CA THR A 11 -30.49 35.88 25.75
C THR A 11 -29.08 35.58 25.27
N ALA A 12 -28.18 35.25 26.20
CA ALA A 12 -26.80 34.92 25.87
C ALA A 12 -26.82 33.87 24.76
N ALA A 13 -26.33 34.24 23.57
CA ALA A 13 -26.38 33.39 22.39
C ALA A 13 -25.85 32.00 22.76
N ARG A 14 -26.70 30.96 22.64
CA ARG A 14 -26.37 29.58 23.00
C ARG A 14 -25.00 29.23 22.43
N ARG A 15 -24.02 28.90 23.30
CA ARG A 15 -22.68 28.46 22.89
C ARG A 15 -22.83 27.27 21.94
N LYS A 16 -22.49 27.46 20.66
CA LYS A 16 -22.60 26.42 19.64
C LYS A 16 -21.43 25.45 19.77
N LEU A 17 -21.56 24.42 20.60
CA LEU A 17 -20.49 23.46 20.90
C LEU A 17 -20.00 22.65 19.68
N TRP A 18 -20.83 22.53 18.65
CA TRP A 18 -20.63 21.60 17.53
C TRP A 18 -20.11 22.30 16.28
N ILE A 19 -19.25 21.62 15.52
CA ILE A 19 -18.81 22.05 14.19
C ILE A 19 -20.01 22.04 13.25
N LEU A 20 -20.73 20.91 13.20
CA LEU A 20 -21.91 20.71 12.37
C LEU A 20 -23.18 20.70 13.23
N SER A 21 -23.42 19.59 13.91
CA SER A 21 -24.52 19.35 14.84
C SER A 21 -24.14 18.21 15.78
N SER A 22 -24.85 18.05 16.90
CA SER A 22 -24.54 17.03 17.91
C SER A 22 -24.38 15.63 17.32
N TRP A 23 -25.39 15.15 16.60
CA TRP A 23 -25.36 13.81 16.00
C TRP A 23 -24.27 13.67 14.93
N ARG A 24 -24.10 14.68 14.06
CA ARG A 24 -23.12 14.60 12.96
C ARG A 24 -21.70 14.61 13.45
N ASP A 25 -21.37 15.45 14.43
CA ASP A 25 -20.04 15.50 15.03
C ASP A 25 -19.73 14.19 15.77
N LEU A 26 -20.70 13.67 16.53
CA LEU A 26 -20.54 12.40 17.23
C LEU A 26 -20.30 11.24 16.26
N VAL A 27 -20.99 11.17 15.12
CA VAL A 27 -20.82 10.09 14.14
C VAL A 27 -19.55 10.25 13.30
N LEU A 28 -19.27 11.46 12.81
CA LEU A 28 -18.24 11.71 11.79
C LEU A 28 -16.86 12.03 12.37
N TYR A 29 -16.78 12.57 13.59
CA TYR A 29 -15.51 13.01 14.16
C TYR A 29 -15.08 12.17 15.37
N VAL A 30 -16.03 11.65 16.16
CA VAL A 30 -15.73 10.94 17.41
C VAL A 30 -15.97 9.43 17.28
N GLY A 31 -17.16 9.04 16.86
CA GLY A 31 -17.66 7.66 16.88
C GLY A 31 -17.44 6.87 15.60
N THR A 32 -16.80 7.44 14.57
CA THR A 32 -16.47 6.74 13.32
C THR A 32 -15.69 5.44 13.56
N PRO A 33 -14.71 5.36 14.50
CA PRO A 33 -14.04 4.10 14.83
C PRO A 33 -14.99 2.95 15.21
N LEU A 34 -16.09 3.25 15.91
CA LEU A 34 -17.07 2.24 16.33
C LEU A 34 -17.83 1.61 15.16
N LEU A 35 -17.88 2.30 14.01
CA LEU A 35 -18.45 1.79 12.77
C LEU A 35 -17.40 1.07 11.92
N LEU A 36 -16.17 1.59 11.89
CA LEU A 36 -15.11 1.05 11.02
C LEU A 36 -14.59 -0.30 11.49
N VAL A 37 -14.36 -0.49 12.80
CA VAL A 37 -13.83 -1.76 13.33
C VAL A 37 -14.69 -2.97 12.95
N PRO A 38 -16.02 -2.99 13.20
CA PRO A 38 -16.86 -4.12 12.79
C PRO A 38 -16.98 -4.24 11.27
N ALA A 39 -17.03 -3.14 10.52
CA ALA A 39 -17.08 -3.17 9.06
C ALA A 39 -15.83 -3.84 8.45
N PHE A 40 -14.65 -3.52 8.96
CA PHE A 40 -13.39 -4.13 8.52
C PHE A 40 -13.25 -5.58 8.97
N ALA A 41 -13.78 -5.95 10.15
CA ALA A 41 -13.84 -7.35 10.55
C ALA A 41 -14.70 -8.17 9.57
N LEU A 42 -15.85 -7.65 9.15
CA LEU A 42 -16.69 -8.28 8.13
C LEU A 42 -16.03 -8.30 6.75
N ALA A 43 -15.29 -7.25 6.38
CA ALA A 43 -14.55 -7.19 5.12
C ALA A 43 -13.44 -8.25 5.06
N GLN A 44 -12.68 -8.41 6.14
CA GLN A 44 -11.61 -9.42 6.25
C GLN A 44 -12.13 -10.87 6.21
N ALA A 45 -13.42 -11.10 6.44
CA ALA A 45 -14.03 -12.41 6.23
C ALA A 45 -14.16 -12.78 4.74
N LYS A 46 -14.10 -11.79 3.83
CA LYS A 46 -14.34 -11.98 2.39
C LYS A 46 -13.16 -11.62 1.50
N TRP A 47 -12.31 -10.69 1.95
CA TRP A 47 -11.22 -10.14 1.16
C TRP A 47 -9.91 -10.20 1.93
N SER A 48 -8.80 -10.30 1.20
CA SER A 48 -7.48 -10.29 1.82
C SER A 48 -7.16 -8.90 2.39
N PRO A 49 -6.27 -8.80 3.40
CA PRO A 49 -5.73 -7.54 3.87
C PRO A 49 -5.20 -6.63 2.75
N GLN A 50 -4.54 -7.21 1.75
CA GLN A 50 -4.00 -6.51 0.58
C GLN A 50 -5.10 -5.95 -0.31
N ASP A 51 -6.17 -6.70 -0.57
CA ASP A 51 -7.30 -6.22 -1.39
C ASP A 51 -8.02 -5.06 -0.71
N ILE A 52 -8.24 -5.17 0.61
CA ILE A 52 -8.84 -4.11 1.42
C ILE A 52 -7.97 -2.86 1.38
N TYR A 53 -6.66 -3.02 1.61
CA TYR A 53 -5.72 -1.91 1.55
C TYR A 53 -5.68 -1.27 0.16
N LEU A 54 -5.61 -2.06 -0.92
CA LEU A 54 -5.57 -1.55 -2.28
C LEU A 54 -6.85 -0.77 -2.62
N PHE A 55 -8.00 -1.28 -2.21
CA PHE A 55 -9.28 -0.60 -2.39
C PHE A 55 -9.30 0.74 -1.65
N VAL A 56 -8.90 0.75 -0.37
CA VAL A 56 -8.86 1.98 0.44
C VAL A 56 -7.81 2.97 -0.07
N ALA A 57 -6.63 2.49 -0.47
CA ALA A 57 -5.57 3.33 -1.02
C ALA A 57 -6.03 4.00 -2.33
N ALA A 58 -6.72 3.25 -3.20
CA ALA A 58 -7.26 3.79 -4.43
C ALA A 58 -8.39 4.79 -4.17
N PHE A 59 -9.42 4.41 -3.41
CA PHE A 59 -10.67 5.18 -3.37
C PHE A 59 -10.82 6.11 -2.16
N GLY A 60 -10.10 5.85 -1.07
CA GLY A 60 -9.97 6.74 0.08
C GLY A 60 -8.76 7.65 -0.09
N ALA A 61 -7.56 7.10 0.18
CA ALA A 61 -6.32 7.86 0.30
C ALA A 61 -6.05 8.74 -0.93
N MET A 62 -6.04 8.14 -2.13
CA MET A 62 -5.76 8.90 -3.34
C MET A 62 -6.93 9.80 -3.77
N GLY A 63 -8.17 9.34 -3.62
CA GLY A 63 -9.34 10.12 -4.00
C GLY A 63 -9.44 11.44 -3.24
N HIS A 64 -9.11 11.44 -1.94
CA HIS A 64 -9.24 12.61 -1.08
C HIS A 64 -8.21 13.71 -1.36
N HIS A 65 -7.24 13.50 -2.25
CA HIS A 65 -6.30 14.56 -2.67
C HIS A 65 -7.00 15.62 -3.54
N LEU A 66 -7.98 15.20 -4.33
CA LEU A 66 -8.67 16.03 -5.33
C LEU A 66 -9.33 17.31 -4.74
N PRO A 67 -10.05 17.26 -3.60
CA PRO A 67 -10.66 18.42 -2.97
C PRO A 67 -9.68 19.55 -2.63
N GLY A 68 -8.49 19.21 -2.13
CA GLY A 68 -7.42 20.18 -1.85
C GLY A 68 -6.94 20.88 -3.13
N MET A 69 -6.77 20.12 -4.21
CA MET A 69 -6.40 20.63 -5.53
C MET A 69 -7.49 21.53 -6.12
N ILE A 70 -8.75 21.08 -6.13
CA ILE A 70 -9.91 21.84 -6.61
C ILE A 70 -9.96 23.21 -5.92
N ARG A 71 -9.69 23.24 -4.63
CA ARG A 71 -9.65 24.50 -3.89
C ARG A 71 -8.46 25.37 -4.27
N ALA A 72 -7.25 24.82 -4.31
CA ALA A 72 -6.03 25.58 -4.59
C ALA A 72 -6.09 26.31 -5.93
N TYR A 73 -6.68 25.68 -6.95
CA TYR A 73 -6.78 26.23 -8.31
C TYR A 73 -8.16 26.84 -8.63
N GLY A 74 -9.22 26.48 -7.89
CA GLY A 74 -10.57 27.00 -8.11
C GLY A 74 -10.88 28.31 -7.39
N ASP A 75 -10.09 28.68 -6.38
CA ASP A 75 -10.22 29.93 -5.63
C ASP A 75 -9.21 30.97 -6.13
N ARG A 76 -9.70 31.95 -6.91
CA ARG A 76 -8.84 32.99 -7.51
C ARG A 76 -8.10 33.83 -6.48
N ALA A 77 -8.74 34.19 -5.36
CA ALA A 77 -8.11 35.01 -4.32
C ALA A 77 -7.03 34.23 -3.57
N LEU A 78 -7.31 32.96 -3.26
CA LEU A 78 -6.33 32.06 -2.65
C LEU A 78 -5.16 31.78 -3.59
N PHE A 79 -5.44 31.54 -4.87
CA PHE A 79 -4.42 31.31 -5.89
C PHE A 79 -3.51 32.52 -6.03
N GLU A 80 -4.05 33.73 -6.21
CA GLU A 80 -3.23 34.95 -6.32
C GLU A 80 -2.35 35.17 -5.09
N ARG A 81 -2.87 34.92 -3.88
CA ARG A 81 -2.11 35.05 -2.63
C ARG A 81 -0.91 34.09 -2.55
N PHE A 82 -1.03 32.90 -3.15
CA PHE A 82 -0.01 31.85 -3.07
C PHE A 82 0.53 31.42 -4.44
N LYS A 83 0.39 32.25 -5.48
CA LYS A 83 0.57 31.87 -6.89
C LYS A 83 1.89 31.14 -7.15
N TRP A 84 2.99 31.69 -6.65
CA TRP A 84 4.32 31.10 -6.84
C TRP A 84 4.46 29.75 -6.15
N ARG A 85 3.80 29.56 -5.00
CA ARG A 85 3.78 28.28 -4.30
C ARG A 85 2.97 27.23 -5.07
N PHE A 86 1.81 27.62 -5.62
CA PHE A 86 0.94 26.71 -6.39
C PHE A 86 1.43 26.42 -7.80
N ILE A 87 2.37 27.21 -8.33
CA ILE A 87 3.05 26.95 -9.60
C ILE A 87 4.28 26.06 -9.38
N PHE A 88 5.18 26.44 -8.46
CA PHE A 88 6.48 25.76 -8.34
C PHE A 88 6.45 24.50 -7.50
N ALA A 89 5.65 24.43 -6.43
CA ALA A 89 5.64 23.24 -5.57
C ALA A 89 5.19 21.96 -6.32
N PRO A 90 4.14 21.98 -7.17
CA PRO A 90 3.77 20.80 -7.94
C PRO A 90 4.83 20.33 -8.91
N LEU A 91 5.46 21.26 -9.64
CA LEU A 91 6.53 20.94 -10.59
C LEU A 91 7.73 20.34 -9.85
N PHE A 92 8.14 20.96 -8.75
CA PHE A 92 9.23 20.47 -7.91
C PHE A 92 8.96 19.07 -7.36
N LEU A 93 7.79 18.85 -6.76
CA LEU A 93 7.43 17.56 -6.18
C LEU A 93 7.26 16.48 -7.25
N LEU A 94 6.67 16.81 -8.40
CA LEU A 94 6.52 15.89 -9.52
C LEU A 94 7.88 15.43 -10.05
N VAL A 95 8.76 16.38 -10.38
CA VAL A 95 10.10 16.07 -10.90
C VAL A 95 10.89 15.25 -9.88
N THR A 96 10.86 15.65 -8.61
CA THR A 96 11.59 14.96 -7.54
C THR A 96 11.06 13.55 -7.33
N CYS A 97 9.74 13.36 -7.17
CA CYS A 97 9.18 12.03 -6.93
C CYS A 97 9.41 11.09 -8.12
N VAL A 98 9.13 11.55 -9.35
CA VAL A 98 9.37 10.74 -10.56
C VAL A 98 10.84 10.34 -10.66
N ALA A 99 11.77 11.26 -10.42
CA ALA A 99 13.19 10.96 -10.43
C ALA A 99 13.59 9.92 -9.37
N PHE A 100 13.05 10.02 -8.16
CA PHE A 100 13.32 9.05 -7.09
C PHE A 100 12.83 7.64 -7.44
N PHE A 101 11.61 7.49 -7.95
CA PHE A 101 11.12 6.17 -8.39
C PHE A 101 11.82 5.67 -9.65
N TRP A 102 12.23 6.57 -10.55
CA TRP A 102 12.99 6.21 -11.74
C TRP A 102 14.32 5.54 -11.37
N TRP A 103 15.06 6.14 -10.42
CA TRP A 103 16.35 5.65 -9.92
C TRP A 103 16.25 4.71 -8.72
N ASP A 104 15.05 4.26 -8.36
CA ASP A 104 14.80 3.36 -7.23
C ASP A 104 15.30 3.86 -5.86
N LEU A 105 15.26 5.17 -5.64
CA LEU A 105 15.67 5.84 -4.41
C LEU A 105 14.56 5.76 -3.35
N LYS A 106 14.85 5.14 -2.20
CA LYS A 106 13.88 4.81 -1.16
C LYS A 106 13.61 5.95 -0.18
N GLY A 107 14.48 6.97 -0.14
CA GLY A 107 14.37 8.08 0.83
C GLY A 107 13.03 8.82 0.76
N ILE A 108 12.38 8.88 -0.40
CA ILE A 108 11.06 9.50 -0.56
C ILE A 108 9.98 8.78 0.25
N LEU A 109 10.11 7.47 0.47
CA LEU A 109 9.16 6.67 1.25
C LEU A 109 9.12 7.12 2.71
N LEU A 110 10.28 7.38 3.32
CA LEU A 110 10.36 7.92 4.69
C LEU A 110 9.73 9.30 4.77
N ILE A 111 9.98 10.16 3.77
CA ILE A 111 9.40 11.50 3.76
C ILE A 111 7.87 11.44 3.66
N VAL A 112 7.34 10.62 2.75
CA VAL A 112 5.89 10.43 2.60
C VAL A 112 5.28 9.89 3.90
N PHE A 113 5.93 8.91 4.53
CA PHE A 113 5.48 8.34 5.79
C PHE A 113 5.41 9.39 6.91
N PHE A 114 6.53 10.08 7.21
CA PHE A 114 6.57 11.09 8.27
C PHE A 114 5.62 12.26 7.99
N TRP A 115 5.47 12.64 6.72
CA TRP A 115 4.51 13.67 6.34
C TRP A 115 3.07 13.20 6.54
N GLY A 116 2.73 11.95 6.21
CA GLY A 116 1.42 11.38 6.49
C GLY A 116 1.07 11.40 7.98
N VAL A 117 2.01 10.99 8.85
CA VAL A 117 1.84 11.06 10.31
C VAL A 117 1.64 12.52 10.76
N TRP A 118 2.43 13.45 10.23
CA TRP A 118 2.29 14.88 10.47
C TRP A 118 0.95 15.45 9.99
N HIS A 119 0.44 14.98 8.86
CA HIS A 119 -0.83 15.45 8.32
C HIS A 119 -1.99 15.00 9.20
N GLY A 120 -2.05 13.71 9.56
CA GLY A 120 -3.08 13.17 10.46
C GLY A 120 -3.10 13.84 11.84
N LEU A 121 -1.92 14.11 12.44
CA LEU A 121 -1.85 14.82 13.72
C LEU A 121 -2.29 16.28 13.58
N MET A 122 -1.92 16.96 12.49
CA MET A 122 -2.29 18.36 12.27
C MET A 122 -3.78 18.53 11.95
N GLN A 123 -4.40 17.55 11.30
CA GLN A 123 -5.86 17.49 11.15
C GLN A 123 -6.55 17.41 12.52
N THR A 124 -6.13 16.46 13.37
CA THR A 124 -6.68 16.29 14.73
C THR A 124 -6.53 17.57 15.56
N TYR A 125 -5.34 18.17 15.53
CA TYR A 125 -5.07 19.45 16.19
C TYR A 125 -5.93 20.59 15.61
N GLY A 126 -6.12 20.64 14.29
CA GLY A 126 -6.99 21.61 13.62
C GLY A 126 -8.42 21.54 14.11
N PHE A 127 -9.01 20.34 14.21
CA PHE A 127 -10.33 20.15 14.79
C PHE A 127 -10.42 20.61 16.24
N CYS A 128 -9.41 20.33 17.07
CA CYS A 128 -9.33 20.85 18.44
C CYS A 128 -9.44 22.38 18.47
N ARG A 129 -8.80 23.08 17.52
CA ARG A 129 -8.87 24.53 17.39
C ARG A 129 -10.23 25.04 16.95
N ILE A 130 -10.93 24.31 16.10
CA ILE A 130 -12.30 24.64 15.70
C ILE A 130 -13.23 24.53 16.92
N TYR A 131 -13.13 23.45 17.69
CA TYR A 131 -13.94 23.25 18.91
C TYR A 131 -13.66 24.29 20.00
N ASP A 132 -12.41 24.67 20.19
CA ASP A 132 -12.04 25.75 21.11
C ASP A 132 -12.58 27.11 20.65
N ALA A 133 -12.52 27.39 19.34
CA ALA A 133 -13.09 28.61 18.78
C ALA A 133 -14.61 28.70 18.96
N LYS A 134 -15.32 27.56 18.98
CA LYS A 134 -16.76 27.46 19.27
C LYS A 134 -17.12 27.79 20.72
N THR A 135 -16.21 27.57 21.66
CA THR A 135 -16.37 27.91 23.08
C THR A 135 -15.70 29.23 23.47
N GLY A 136 -15.05 29.93 22.52
CA GLY A 136 -14.33 31.17 22.79
C GLY A 136 -12.99 30.99 23.50
N MET A 137 -12.42 29.79 23.47
CA MET A 137 -11.15 29.46 24.13
C MET A 137 -9.97 29.78 23.21
N PHE A 138 -9.21 30.81 23.55
CA PHE A 138 -8.04 31.26 22.77
C PHE A 138 -6.74 31.29 23.59
N ASP A 139 -6.74 30.67 24.77
CA ASP A 139 -5.58 30.57 25.63
C ASP A 139 -4.40 29.90 24.90
N THR A 140 -3.21 30.48 25.10
CA THR A 140 -1.96 30.01 24.50
C THR A 140 -1.53 28.67 25.08
N LEU A 141 -1.76 28.43 26.37
CA LEU A 141 -1.36 27.18 27.03
C LEU A 141 -2.20 26.00 26.55
N THR A 142 -3.53 26.12 26.49
CA THR A 142 -4.43 25.11 25.89
C THR A 142 -3.99 24.77 24.47
N ARG A 143 -3.72 25.80 23.65
CA ARG A 143 -3.27 25.59 22.28
C ARG A 143 -1.96 24.79 22.21
N ARG A 144 -0.99 25.10 23.08
CA ARG A 144 0.31 24.40 23.12
C ARG A 144 0.14 22.96 23.61
N LEU A 145 -0.67 22.74 24.64
CA LEU A 145 -0.91 21.41 25.19
C LEU A 145 -1.69 20.51 24.23
N ASP A 146 -2.70 21.03 23.52
CA ASP A 146 -3.41 20.28 22.48
C ASP A 146 -2.46 19.86 21.34
N LEU A 147 -1.56 20.76 20.91
CA LEU A 147 -0.56 20.43 19.90
C LEU A 147 0.44 19.39 20.42
N ALA A 148 0.91 19.56 21.66
CA ALA A 148 1.83 18.63 22.29
C ALA A 148 1.21 17.24 22.45
N MET A 149 -0.08 17.15 22.84
CA MET A 149 -0.83 15.90 22.91
C MET A 149 -0.90 15.20 21.56
N CYS A 150 -1.29 15.92 20.50
CA CYS A 150 -1.35 15.34 19.15
C CYS A 150 0.03 14.87 18.69
N LEU A 151 1.05 15.71 18.85
CA LEU A 151 2.42 15.40 18.43
C LEU A 151 2.97 14.18 19.16
N ILE A 152 2.90 14.17 20.50
CA ILE A 152 3.58 13.15 21.28
C ILE A 152 2.89 11.79 21.16
N TRP A 153 1.56 11.74 21.15
CA TRP A 153 0.85 10.47 21.04
C TRP A 153 0.87 9.89 19.62
N PHE A 154 0.86 10.72 18.58
CA PHE A 154 1.06 10.20 17.22
C PHE A 154 2.46 9.64 17.03
N ALA A 155 3.49 10.33 17.53
CA ALA A 155 4.87 9.86 17.47
C ALA A 155 5.09 8.59 18.33
N THR A 156 4.57 8.56 19.56
CA THR A 156 4.72 7.43 20.48
C THR A 156 4.10 6.16 19.91
N ALA A 157 2.92 6.26 19.27
CA ALA A 157 2.28 5.10 18.64
C ALA A 157 3.08 4.53 17.45
N VAL A 158 3.92 5.33 16.79
CA VAL A 158 4.84 4.87 15.73
C VAL A 158 6.10 4.26 16.34
N VAL A 159 6.71 4.97 17.30
CA VAL A 159 7.97 4.58 17.94
C VAL A 159 7.83 3.31 18.79
N LEU A 160 6.68 3.09 19.41
CA LEU A 160 6.41 1.87 20.19
C LEU A 160 5.74 0.76 19.37
N SER A 161 5.43 1.00 18.10
CA SER A 161 4.87 -0.03 17.23
C SER A 161 6.01 -0.90 16.69
N PRO A 162 6.03 -2.21 16.98
CA PRO A 162 7.07 -3.09 16.47
C PRO A 162 7.04 -3.14 14.94
N TYR A 163 5.85 -3.06 14.34
CA TYR A 163 5.67 -3.02 12.88
C TYR A 163 6.18 -1.70 12.27
N ARG A 164 5.73 -0.55 12.77
CA ARG A 164 6.09 0.74 12.18
C ARG A 164 7.55 1.09 12.40
N LEU A 165 8.07 0.84 13.60
CA LEU A 165 9.47 1.08 13.88
C LEU A 165 10.34 0.18 13.01
N SER A 166 10.01 -1.10 12.86
CA SER A 166 10.77 -2.00 11.99
C SER A 166 10.77 -1.54 10.52
N ASP A 167 9.62 -1.14 9.99
CA ASP A 167 9.52 -0.65 8.60
C ASP A 167 10.29 0.66 8.40
N THR A 168 10.24 1.54 9.40
CA THR A 168 10.95 2.83 9.38
C THR A 168 12.46 2.61 9.41
N LEU A 169 12.94 1.72 10.29
CA LEU A 169 14.35 1.39 10.40
C LEU A 169 14.87 0.64 9.16
N ASP A 170 14.12 -0.34 8.65
CA ASP A 170 14.50 -1.02 7.40
C ASP A 170 14.60 -0.02 6.25
N THR A 171 13.58 0.84 6.05
CA THR A 171 13.64 1.84 4.98
C THR A 171 14.82 2.80 5.16
N TYR A 172 15.14 3.18 6.41
CA TYR A 172 16.31 3.99 6.72
C TYR A 172 17.63 3.28 6.37
N TYR A 173 17.77 2.00 6.70
CA TYR A 173 18.93 1.20 6.34
C TYR A 173 18.99 0.88 4.84
N MET A 174 17.86 0.73 4.15
CA MET A 174 17.79 0.62 2.68
C MET A 174 18.32 1.89 2.01
N CYS A 175 18.19 3.04 2.67
CA CYS A 175 18.80 4.29 2.23
C CYS A 175 20.29 4.40 2.61
N GLY A 176 20.94 3.35 3.11
CA GLY A 176 22.34 3.39 3.55
C GLY A 176 22.56 4.15 4.86
N GLY A 177 21.50 4.40 5.64
CA GLY A 177 21.60 5.08 6.92
C GLY A 177 22.57 4.36 7.88
N PRO A 178 23.37 5.07 8.67
CA PRO A 178 24.28 4.45 9.63
C PRO A 178 23.53 3.62 10.67
N PHE A 179 24.15 2.52 11.10
CA PHE A 179 23.60 1.67 12.16
C PHE A 179 23.27 2.47 13.43
N ILE A 180 22.06 2.26 13.96
CA ILE A 180 21.61 2.86 15.22
C ILE A 180 21.74 1.79 16.30
N PRO A 181 22.50 2.01 17.39
CA PRO A 181 22.61 1.00 18.44
C PRO A 181 21.25 0.72 19.12
N PRO A 182 20.94 -0.54 19.49
CA PRO A 182 19.69 -0.89 20.16
C PRO A 182 19.45 -0.11 21.45
N SER A 183 20.52 0.24 22.17
CA SER A 183 20.43 1.08 23.38
C SER A 183 19.89 2.48 23.08
N VAL A 184 20.19 3.05 21.90
CA VAL A 184 19.69 4.36 21.46
C VAL A 184 18.22 4.26 21.08
N VAL A 185 17.82 3.17 20.41
CA VAL A 185 16.41 2.90 20.07
C VAL A 185 15.57 2.76 21.34
N ASN A 186 16.01 1.92 22.27
CA ASN A 186 15.34 1.71 23.57
C ASN A 186 15.27 2.99 24.40
N LEU A 187 16.35 3.78 24.44
CA LEU A 187 16.33 5.08 25.11
C LEU A 187 15.29 6.00 24.46
N GLY A 188 15.25 6.05 23.13
CA GLY A 188 14.25 6.80 22.37
C GLY A 188 12.83 6.39 22.73
N GLN A 189 12.52 5.10 22.69
CA GLN A 189 11.20 4.56 23.06
C GLN A 189 10.78 4.98 24.48
N ASN A 190 11.67 4.83 25.46
CA ASN A 190 11.42 5.24 26.85
C ASN A 190 11.21 6.74 26.99
N MET A 191 11.99 7.56 26.25
CA MET A 191 11.83 9.01 26.25
C MET A 191 10.49 9.45 25.65
N PHE A 192 10.06 8.85 24.53
CA PHE A 192 8.77 9.13 23.93
C PHE A 192 7.61 8.75 24.86
N LEU A 193 7.67 7.58 25.48
CA LEU A 193 6.67 7.14 26.45
C LEU A 193 6.61 8.08 27.68
N GLY A 194 7.77 8.41 28.26
CA GLY A 194 7.85 9.33 29.39
C GLY A 194 7.30 10.73 29.05
N ALA A 195 7.64 11.25 27.87
CA ALA A 195 7.11 12.51 27.38
C ALA A 195 5.60 12.46 27.13
N ALA A 196 5.06 11.35 26.61
CA ALA A 196 3.63 11.17 26.39
C ALA A 196 2.86 11.20 27.71
N ILE A 197 3.36 10.51 28.74
CA ILE A 197 2.79 10.52 30.09
C ILE A 197 2.84 11.93 30.68
N PHE A 198 4.01 12.57 30.62
CA PHE A 198 4.20 13.92 31.17
C PHE A 198 3.27 14.96 30.53
N VAL A 199 3.20 15.00 29.20
CA VAL A 199 2.31 15.92 28.46
C VAL A 199 0.85 15.62 28.78
N SER A 200 0.46 14.36 28.94
CA SER A 200 -0.91 13.97 29.31
C SER A 200 -1.29 14.45 30.71
N VAL A 201 -0.38 14.34 31.68
CA VAL A 201 -0.58 14.86 33.04
C VAL A 201 -0.73 16.39 33.01
N LEU A 202 0.13 17.10 32.29
CA LEU A 202 0.02 18.55 32.15
C LEU A 202 -1.29 18.97 31.47
N PHE A 203 -1.69 18.26 30.42
CA PHE A 203 -2.95 18.48 29.73
C PHE A 203 -4.14 18.27 30.67
N ALA A 204 -4.18 17.17 31.43
CA ALA A 204 -5.26 16.88 32.36
C ALA A 204 -5.31 17.89 33.52
N ALA A 205 -4.18 18.25 34.11
CA ALA A 205 -4.09 19.25 35.17
C ALA A 205 -4.59 20.63 34.69
N HIS A 206 -4.19 21.06 33.49
CA HIS A 206 -4.67 22.31 32.89
C HIS A 206 -6.16 22.25 32.54
N PHE A 207 -6.64 21.12 32.03
CA PHE A 207 -8.06 20.91 31.73
C PHE A 207 -8.92 20.99 33.00
N VAL A 208 -8.53 20.32 34.08
CA VAL A 208 -9.24 20.38 35.37
C VAL A 208 -9.19 21.79 35.96
N ARG A 209 -8.03 22.45 35.92
CA ARG A 209 -7.89 23.83 36.39
C ARG A 209 -8.80 24.79 35.64
N THR A 210 -8.84 24.70 34.31
CA THR A 210 -9.71 25.57 33.48
C THR A 210 -11.19 25.27 33.71
N TRP A 211 -11.54 24.00 33.94
CA TRP A 211 -12.89 23.60 34.32
C TRP A 211 -13.32 24.22 35.66
N ILE A 212 -12.49 24.09 36.70
CA ILE A 212 -12.74 24.66 38.04
C ILE A 212 -12.84 26.19 37.98
N ALA A 213 -11.99 26.84 37.16
CA ALA A 213 -11.99 28.28 36.96
C ALA A 213 -13.17 28.81 36.12
N GLY A 214 -14.20 27.99 35.84
CA GLY A 214 -15.40 28.38 35.10
C GLY A 214 -15.24 28.49 33.58
N HIS A 215 -14.02 28.30 33.07
CA HIS A 215 -13.69 28.33 31.64
C HIS A 215 -13.86 26.95 31.01
N ARG A 216 -15.11 26.44 30.99
CA ARG A 216 -15.42 25.06 30.56
C ARG A 216 -14.92 24.79 29.12
N PRO A 217 -13.89 23.94 28.93
CA PRO A 217 -13.45 23.50 27.62
C PRO A 217 -14.54 22.73 26.90
N ASN A 218 -14.44 22.65 25.57
CA ASN A 218 -15.41 21.92 24.78
C ASN A 218 -15.31 20.40 25.07
N PRO A 219 -16.34 19.74 25.60
CA PRO A 219 -16.28 18.31 25.92
C PRO A 219 -16.14 17.43 24.67
N VAL A 220 -16.62 17.90 23.51
CA VAL A 220 -16.50 17.19 22.23
C VAL A 220 -15.05 17.12 21.77
N LYS A 221 -14.26 18.15 22.09
CA LYS A 221 -12.81 18.15 21.85
C LYS A 221 -12.12 17.02 22.59
N LEU A 222 -12.50 16.78 23.85
CA LEU A 222 -11.92 15.69 24.63
C LEU A 222 -12.28 14.33 24.04
N GLY A 223 -13.55 14.16 23.64
CA GLY A 223 -14.01 12.98 22.92
C GLY A 223 -13.19 12.74 21.66
N LEU A 224 -13.08 13.74 20.78
CA LEU A 224 -12.26 13.68 19.57
C LEU A 224 -10.81 13.30 19.86
N LEU A 225 -10.16 13.97 20.83
CA LEU A 225 -8.74 13.74 21.11
C LEU A 225 -8.51 12.32 21.63
N ALA A 226 -9.38 11.85 22.54
CA ALA A 226 -9.34 10.49 23.05
C ALA A 226 -9.56 9.47 21.93
N THR A 227 -10.59 9.64 21.09
CA THR A 227 -10.90 8.69 20.02
C THR A 227 -9.85 8.69 18.92
N SER A 228 -9.35 9.85 18.50
CA SER A 228 -8.30 9.93 17.47
C SER A 228 -7.00 9.30 17.93
N ILE A 229 -6.56 9.59 19.17
CA ILE A 229 -5.33 9.00 19.72
C ILE A 229 -5.49 7.49 19.95
N ALA A 230 -6.60 7.06 20.57
CA ALA A 230 -6.83 5.65 20.84
C ALA A 230 -6.97 4.85 19.53
N PHE A 231 -7.64 5.40 18.52
CA PHE A 231 -7.79 4.73 17.23
C PHE A 231 -6.48 4.70 16.45
N TRP A 232 -5.69 5.77 16.46
CA TRP A 232 -4.32 5.76 15.90
C TRP A 232 -3.44 4.71 16.60
N TRP A 233 -3.49 4.63 17.92
CA TRP A 233 -2.79 3.60 18.69
C TRP A 233 -3.24 2.19 18.27
N TYR A 234 -4.54 1.95 18.24
CA TYR A 234 -5.14 0.68 17.82
C TYR A 234 -4.65 0.27 16.42
N CYS A 235 -4.72 1.18 15.45
CA CYS A 235 -4.31 0.92 14.06
C CYS A 235 -2.82 0.58 13.93
N ASN A 236 -1.95 1.15 14.77
CA ASN A 236 -0.50 0.93 14.67
C ASN A 236 0.03 -0.19 15.57
N ASN A 237 -0.66 -0.52 16.68
CA ASN A 237 -0.12 -1.39 17.73
C ASN A 237 -0.99 -2.61 18.04
N LEU A 238 -2.29 -2.58 17.73
CA LEU A 238 -3.23 -3.64 18.13
C LEU A 238 -3.82 -4.41 16.94
N VAL A 239 -3.84 -3.83 15.74
CA VAL A 239 -4.24 -4.54 14.53
C VAL A 239 -3.11 -5.48 14.11
N SER A 240 -3.41 -6.77 13.96
CA SER A 240 -2.43 -7.82 13.62
C SER A 240 -1.79 -7.64 12.25
N ASN A 241 -2.50 -7.00 11.31
CA ASN A 241 -2.00 -6.69 9.98
C ASN A 241 -1.89 -5.16 9.78
N ILE A 242 -0.67 -4.67 9.57
CA ILE A 242 -0.41 -3.23 9.46
C ILE A 242 -1.09 -2.58 8.25
N LEU A 243 -1.31 -3.31 7.14
CA LEU A 243 -2.03 -2.78 5.97
C LEU A 243 -3.49 -2.49 6.31
N VAL A 244 -4.12 -3.36 7.09
CA VAL A 244 -5.47 -3.15 7.61
C VAL A 244 -5.48 -1.97 8.59
N GLY A 245 -4.46 -1.87 9.44
CA GLY A 245 -4.28 -0.74 10.35
C GLY A 245 -4.18 0.61 9.62
N ILE A 246 -3.35 0.67 8.56
CA ILE A 246 -3.26 1.85 7.68
C ILE A 246 -4.63 2.15 7.08
N ALA A 247 -5.26 1.17 6.44
CA ALA A 247 -6.54 1.35 5.77
C ALA A 247 -7.65 1.85 6.72
N LEU A 248 -7.72 1.31 7.94
CA LEU A 248 -8.65 1.76 8.98
C LEU A 248 -8.46 3.24 9.32
N PHE A 249 -7.21 3.65 9.55
CA PHE A 249 -6.91 5.04 9.90
C PHE A 249 -7.16 5.99 8.73
N GLU A 250 -6.77 5.62 7.51
CA GLU A 250 -7.04 6.41 6.30
C GLU A 250 -8.54 6.64 6.13
N VAL A 251 -9.38 5.61 6.22
CA VAL A 251 -10.84 5.80 6.11
C VAL A 251 -11.38 6.72 7.21
N PHE A 252 -10.91 6.58 8.45
CA PHE A 252 -11.31 7.47 9.54
C PHE A 252 -10.92 8.92 9.26
N HIS A 253 -9.65 9.13 8.90
CA HIS A 253 -9.10 10.40 8.51
C HIS A 253 -9.91 11.05 7.37
N ASP A 254 -10.30 10.27 6.38
CA ASP A 254 -11.00 10.73 5.17
C ASP A 254 -12.43 11.13 5.45
N VAL A 255 -13.14 10.36 6.27
CA VAL A 255 -14.50 10.69 6.71
C VAL A 255 -14.52 12.04 7.43
N GLN A 256 -13.55 12.26 8.32
CA GLN A 256 -13.39 13.54 9.02
C GLN A 256 -13.06 14.67 8.03
N TYR A 257 -12.09 14.43 7.15
CA TYR A 257 -11.60 15.42 6.18
C TYR A 257 -12.69 15.84 5.18
N LEU A 258 -13.25 14.88 4.44
CA LEU A 258 -14.21 15.12 3.37
C LEU A 258 -15.49 15.80 3.88
N SER A 259 -15.96 15.42 5.08
CA SER A 259 -17.13 16.04 5.69
C SER A 259 -16.90 17.52 6.01
N LEU A 260 -15.74 17.89 6.55
CA LEU A 260 -15.40 19.29 6.84
C LEU A 260 -15.18 20.09 5.56
N VAL A 261 -14.42 19.54 4.60
CA VAL A 261 -14.06 20.21 3.34
C VAL A 261 -15.29 20.53 2.50
N TRP A 262 -16.21 19.57 2.37
CA TRP A 262 -17.47 19.76 1.68
C TRP A 262 -18.25 20.96 2.25
N ILE A 263 -18.38 21.00 3.57
CA ILE A 263 -19.17 22.01 4.28
C ILE A 263 -18.49 23.37 4.23
N TYR A 264 -17.17 23.40 4.36
CA TYR A 264 -16.37 24.60 4.21
C TYR A 264 -16.56 25.23 2.82
N ASN A 265 -16.38 24.45 1.75
CA ASN A 265 -16.48 24.97 0.38
C ASN A 265 -17.92 25.39 0.03
N ARG A 266 -18.92 24.64 0.49
CA ARG A 266 -20.33 25.03 0.33
C ARG A 266 -20.63 26.36 1.02
N ASN A 267 -20.25 26.51 2.29
CA ASN A 267 -20.49 27.76 3.03
C ASN A 267 -19.80 28.96 2.38
N ARG A 268 -18.63 28.75 1.77
CA ARG A 268 -17.93 29.79 1.04
C ARG A 268 -18.64 30.19 -0.23
N VAL A 269 -19.04 29.23 -1.07
CA VAL A 269 -19.78 29.47 -2.31
C VAL A 269 -21.08 30.24 -2.05
N GLU A 270 -21.74 29.99 -0.90
CA GLU A 270 -22.95 30.70 -0.50
C GLU A 270 -22.68 32.15 -0.02
N LYS A 271 -21.47 32.48 0.43
CA LYS A 271 -21.15 33.78 1.08
C LYS A 271 -20.24 34.70 0.27
N ASP A 272 -19.41 34.16 -0.61
CA ASP A 272 -18.38 34.88 -1.34
C ASP A 272 -18.72 34.91 -2.83
N SER A 273 -19.09 36.10 -3.31
CA SER A 273 -19.46 36.33 -4.71
C SER A 273 -18.29 36.19 -5.68
N ASN A 274 -17.04 36.28 -5.20
CA ASN A 274 -15.82 36.23 -6.01
C ASN A 274 -15.37 34.80 -6.34
N ILE A 275 -16.04 33.77 -5.82
CA ILE A 275 -15.71 32.38 -6.12
C ILE A 275 -16.09 32.05 -7.56
N GLY A 276 -15.15 31.41 -8.28
CA GLY A 276 -15.29 31.08 -9.71
C GLY A 276 -16.47 30.15 -10.04
N GLY A 277 -16.90 30.20 -11.30
CA GLY A 277 -18.08 29.48 -11.80
C GLY A 277 -18.04 27.97 -11.59
N PHE A 278 -16.88 27.34 -11.75
CA PHE A 278 -16.69 25.90 -11.51
C PHE A 278 -16.95 25.51 -10.06
N MET A 279 -16.30 26.18 -9.10
CA MET A 279 -16.51 25.95 -7.66
C MET A 279 -17.97 26.16 -7.27
N ARG A 280 -18.61 27.20 -7.81
CA ARG A 280 -20.03 27.48 -7.57
C ARG A 280 -20.94 26.40 -8.15
N PHE A 281 -20.60 25.86 -9.32
CA PHE A 281 -21.33 24.75 -9.92
C PHE A 281 -21.21 23.48 -9.08
N VAL A 282 -20.01 23.07 -8.66
CA VAL A 282 -19.78 21.82 -7.93
C VAL A 282 -20.41 21.84 -6.52
N PHE A 283 -20.27 22.95 -5.79
CA PHE A 283 -20.69 23.03 -4.38
C PHE A 283 -22.05 23.71 -4.14
N ARG A 284 -22.86 23.96 -5.19
CA ARG A 284 -24.24 24.43 -5.00
C ARG A 284 -25.10 23.38 -4.29
N ARG A 285 -26.24 23.81 -3.73
CA ARG A 285 -27.19 22.92 -3.06
C ARG A 285 -27.85 21.96 -4.05
N SER A 286 -27.25 20.79 -4.27
CA SER A 286 -27.85 19.69 -5.02
C SER A 286 -27.35 18.33 -4.52
N GLY A 287 -28.26 17.39 -4.29
CA GLY A 287 -27.90 16.01 -3.96
C GLY A 287 -27.16 15.30 -5.10
N SER A 288 -27.53 15.55 -6.36
CA SER A 288 -26.86 14.95 -7.52
C SER A 288 -25.40 15.37 -7.68
N LEU A 289 -25.04 16.56 -7.19
CA LEU A 289 -23.67 17.06 -7.24
C LEU A 289 -22.78 16.51 -6.13
N VAL A 290 -23.37 16.09 -5.01
CA VAL A 290 -22.65 15.24 -4.03
C VAL A 290 -22.24 13.94 -4.71
N GLY A 291 -23.16 13.32 -5.46
CA GLY A 291 -22.88 12.12 -6.26
C GLY A 291 -21.78 12.34 -7.30
N LEU A 292 -21.84 13.45 -8.05
CA LEU A 292 -20.78 13.82 -9.01
C LEU A 292 -19.42 14.01 -8.32
N TYR A 293 -19.40 14.70 -7.18
CA TYR A 293 -18.17 14.94 -6.44
C TYR A 293 -17.55 13.64 -5.92
N VAL A 294 -18.35 12.73 -5.37
CA VAL A 294 -17.89 11.38 -4.99
C VAL A 294 -17.39 10.62 -6.22
N GLY A 295 -18.11 10.68 -7.34
CA GLY A 295 -17.68 10.06 -8.60
C GLY A 295 -16.34 10.58 -9.10
N LEU A 296 -16.08 11.89 -9.00
CA LEU A 296 -14.80 12.50 -9.37
C LEU A 296 -13.66 12.06 -8.43
N VAL A 297 -13.92 11.98 -7.12
CA VAL A 297 -12.98 11.46 -6.11
C VAL A 297 -12.61 10.01 -6.43
N LEU A 298 -13.61 9.16 -6.73
CA LEU A 298 -13.39 7.76 -7.09
C LEU A 298 -12.63 7.63 -8.43
N ALA A 299 -12.98 8.44 -9.43
CA ALA A 299 -12.31 8.45 -10.72
C ALA A 299 -10.84 8.86 -10.59
N TYR A 300 -10.54 9.89 -9.80
CA TYR A 300 -9.18 10.32 -9.51
C TYR A 300 -8.38 9.24 -8.78
N GLY A 301 -9.02 8.61 -7.78
CA GLY A 301 -8.45 7.53 -7.01
C GLY A 301 -8.11 6.27 -7.82
N SER A 302 -8.91 5.98 -8.87
CA SER A 302 -8.71 4.82 -9.74
C SER A 302 -7.32 4.77 -10.42
N VAL A 303 -6.62 5.90 -10.51
CA VAL A 303 -5.24 5.97 -11.02
C VAL A 303 -4.30 5.05 -10.21
N SER A 304 -4.47 4.97 -8.89
CA SER A 304 -3.66 4.07 -8.05
C SER A 304 -3.99 2.60 -8.31
N PHE A 305 -5.26 2.30 -8.59
CA PHE A 305 -5.68 0.95 -8.97
C PHE A 305 -5.09 0.56 -10.32
N ILE A 306 -5.12 1.45 -11.32
CA ILE A 306 -4.48 1.23 -12.62
C ILE A 306 -2.98 0.98 -12.42
N ASN A 307 -2.29 1.81 -11.63
CA ASN A 307 -0.87 1.64 -11.34
C ASN A 307 -0.49 0.26 -10.78
N ALA A 308 -1.35 -0.30 -9.92
CA ALA A 308 -1.13 -1.63 -9.34
C ALA A 308 -1.20 -2.77 -10.38
N HIS A 309 -1.87 -2.54 -11.52
CA HIS A 309 -2.13 -3.56 -12.54
C HIS A 309 -1.35 -3.34 -13.86
N ILE A 310 -0.52 -2.29 -13.94
CA ILE A 310 0.35 -2.07 -15.10
C ILE A 310 1.53 -3.04 -15.06
N GLY A 311 1.69 -3.83 -16.11
CA GLY A 311 2.81 -4.77 -16.29
C GLY A 311 4.08 -4.16 -16.90
N MET A 312 4.08 -2.85 -17.22
CA MET A 312 5.24 -2.14 -17.76
C MET A 312 5.96 -1.38 -16.64
N ASP A 313 7.12 -1.89 -16.20
CA ASP A 313 7.88 -1.35 -15.05
C ASP A 313 8.19 0.15 -15.18
N THR A 314 8.58 0.60 -16.37
CA THR A 314 8.87 2.02 -16.64
C THR A 314 7.66 2.91 -16.38
N VAL A 315 6.49 2.51 -16.90
CA VAL A 315 5.24 3.26 -16.72
C VAL A 315 4.82 3.22 -15.25
N LYS A 316 4.95 2.07 -14.60
CA LYS A 316 4.65 1.89 -13.18
C LYS A 316 5.50 2.80 -12.29
N ARG A 317 6.80 2.93 -12.55
CA ARG A 317 7.70 3.83 -11.79
C ARG A 317 7.30 5.30 -11.95
N ILE A 318 7.04 5.75 -13.18
CA ILE A 318 6.59 7.12 -13.45
C ILE A 318 5.27 7.39 -12.72
N LEU A 319 4.29 6.49 -12.87
CA LEU A 319 2.97 6.68 -12.29
C LEU A 319 3.00 6.66 -10.76
N THR A 320 3.85 5.81 -10.17
CA THR A 320 4.10 5.81 -8.72
C THR A 320 4.70 7.14 -8.25
N GLY A 321 5.59 7.74 -9.03
CA GLY A 321 6.10 9.09 -8.77
C GLY A 321 5.03 10.17 -8.84
N VAL A 322 4.13 10.11 -9.83
CA VAL A 322 2.98 11.03 -9.96
C VAL A 322 2.04 10.91 -8.75
N VAL A 323 1.70 9.68 -8.37
CA VAL A 323 0.86 9.35 -7.20
C VAL A 323 1.48 9.90 -5.91
N THR A 324 2.78 9.70 -5.73
CA THR A 324 3.51 10.18 -4.56
C THR A 324 3.57 11.71 -4.50
N ALA A 325 3.81 12.37 -5.64
CA ALA A 325 3.78 13.83 -5.73
C ALA A 325 2.39 14.39 -5.39
N SER A 326 1.32 13.74 -5.86
CA SER A 326 -0.05 14.11 -5.49
C SER A 326 -0.30 14.03 -3.99
N THR A 327 0.19 12.96 -3.35
CA THR A 327 0.10 12.75 -1.89
C THR A 327 0.78 13.89 -1.11
N LEU A 328 2.03 14.22 -1.46
CA LEU A 328 2.76 15.31 -0.81
C LEU A 328 2.12 16.69 -1.06
N LEU A 329 1.55 16.91 -2.25
CA LEU A 329 0.82 18.14 -2.58
C LEU A 329 -0.47 18.27 -1.79
N HIS A 330 -1.21 17.18 -1.60
CA HIS A 330 -2.39 17.14 -0.76
C HIS A 330 -2.05 17.59 0.67
N PHE A 331 -1.01 17.00 1.27
CA PHE A 331 -0.58 17.37 2.62
C PHE A 331 -0.20 18.85 2.72
N TYR A 332 0.36 19.40 1.64
CA TYR A 332 0.75 20.79 1.59
C TYR A 332 -0.44 21.76 1.42
N TYR A 333 -1.45 21.40 0.63
CA TYR A 333 -2.60 22.24 0.32
C TYR A 333 -3.64 22.31 1.45
N ASP A 334 -3.69 21.30 2.30
CA ASP A 334 -4.65 21.23 3.41
C ASP A 334 -4.34 22.12 4.61
N GLY A 335 -3.28 22.94 4.49
CA GLY A 335 -2.85 23.99 5.40
C GLY A 335 -3.92 24.76 6.16
N PHE A 336 -5.11 24.90 5.58
CA PHE A 336 -6.19 25.73 6.13
C PHE A 336 -6.82 25.16 7.40
N ILE A 337 -6.94 23.83 7.55
CA ILE A 337 -7.65 23.21 8.69
C ILE A 337 -6.95 23.57 10.00
N TRP A 338 -5.63 23.68 10.00
CA TRP A 338 -4.85 24.09 11.16
C TRP A 338 -4.50 25.58 11.21
N LYS A 339 -4.91 26.39 10.22
CA LYS A 339 -4.77 27.86 10.20
C LYS A 339 -6.01 28.60 10.71
N VAL A 340 -6.71 28.03 11.70
CA VAL A 340 -7.93 28.61 12.34
C VAL A 340 -7.70 29.97 13.03
N ARG A 341 -6.45 30.48 13.04
CA ARG A 341 -6.13 31.85 13.48
C ARG A 341 -6.50 32.93 12.46
N GLU A 342 -6.50 32.59 11.16
CA GLU A 342 -6.73 33.53 10.07
C GLU A 342 -8.21 33.92 9.98
N ARG A 343 -8.49 35.22 9.86
CA ARG A 343 -9.87 35.75 9.83
C ARG A 343 -10.73 35.15 8.72
N SER A 344 -10.19 35.02 7.51
CA SER A 344 -10.89 34.44 6.34
C SER A 344 -11.27 32.97 6.53
N THR A 345 -10.34 32.18 7.09
CA THR A 345 -10.56 30.77 7.46
C THR A 345 -11.65 30.65 8.52
N ARG A 346 -11.63 31.50 9.55
CA ARG A 346 -12.66 31.53 10.61
C ARG A 346 -14.04 31.88 10.07
N GLN A 347 -14.17 32.91 9.25
CA GLN A 347 -15.44 33.31 8.64
C GLN A 347 -16.07 32.18 7.82
N SER A 348 -15.24 31.47 7.04
CA SER A 348 -15.65 30.33 6.22
C SER A 348 -16.11 29.12 7.05
N LEU A 349 -15.52 28.94 8.25
CA LEU A 349 -15.93 27.93 9.25
C LEU A 349 -17.10 28.40 10.15
N GLY A 350 -17.62 29.61 9.93
CA GLY A 350 -18.66 30.20 10.79
C GLY A 350 -18.17 30.43 12.22
N LEU A 351 -16.95 30.94 12.37
CA LEU A 351 -16.30 31.32 13.62
C LEU A 351 -16.07 32.85 13.62
N ALA A 352 -16.25 33.50 14.77
CA ALA A 352 -16.01 34.94 14.94
C ALA A 352 -14.53 35.25 15.27
N GLY A 353 -14.08 36.49 15.02
CA GLY A 353 -12.72 36.96 15.34
C GLY A 353 -11.62 36.45 14.39
N GLY A 354 -10.35 36.60 14.78
CA GLY A 354 -9.17 36.16 14.02
C GLY A 354 -8.12 37.26 13.85
N THR A 355 -6.86 36.87 13.70
CA THR A 355 -5.78 37.81 13.37
C THR A 355 -5.91 38.27 11.92
N ALA A 356 -5.58 39.53 11.65
CA ALA A 356 -5.40 39.99 10.27
C ALA A 356 -4.38 39.09 9.55
N ASP A 357 -4.57 38.90 8.24
CA ASP A 357 -3.63 38.12 7.43
C ASP A 357 -2.23 38.74 7.53
N VAL A 358 -1.33 38.09 8.27
CA VAL A 358 -0.01 38.65 8.57
C VAL A 358 0.84 38.69 7.31
N SER A 359 1.12 39.89 6.83
CA SER A 359 2.26 40.18 5.96
C SER A 359 3.52 40.08 6.83
N LEU A 360 4.35 39.07 6.59
CA LEU A 360 5.66 38.97 7.24
C LEU A 360 6.58 40.02 6.60
N GLY A 361 6.68 41.19 7.24
CA GLY A 361 7.75 42.15 6.98
C GLY A 361 9.07 41.55 7.47
N GLY A 362 9.89 41.05 6.54
CA GLY A 362 11.21 40.50 6.81
C GLY A 362 12.15 40.76 5.63
N LEU A 363 13.45 40.55 5.86
CA LEU A 363 14.54 40.81 4.90
C LEU A 363 14.41 40.09 3.55
N LEU A 364 13.64 39.01 3.48
CA LEU A 364 13.37 38.24 2.26
C LEU A 364 11.86 38.17 1.99
N PRO A 365 11.45 38.08 0.71
CA PRO A 365 10.06 37.80 0.35
C PRO A 365 9.52 36.54 1.05
N GLY A 366 8.24 36.53 1.42
CA GLY A 366 7.62 35.41 2.13
C GLY A 366 7.62 34.07 1.37
N TRP A 367 7.90 34.06 0.07
CA TRP A 367 8.12 32.83 -0.71
C TRP A 367 9.55 32.29 -0.53
N ALA A 368 10.56 33.15 -0.40
CA ALA A 368 11.95 32.77 -0.21
C ALA A 368 12.18 32.17 1.18
N TRP A 369 11.62 32.79 2.23
CA TRP A 369 11.61 32.22 3.58
C TRP A 369 10.88 30.87 3.66
N HIS A 370 9.86 30.70 2.83
CA HIS A 370 9.18 29.43 2.74
C HIS A 370 10.07 28.38 2.07
N GLY A 371 10.70 28.70 0.94
CA GLY A 371 11.66 27.83 0.27
C GLY A 371 12.81 27.39 1.19
N LEU A 372 13.40 28.31 1.97
CA LEU A 372 14.45 27.98 2.93
C LEU A 372 14.02 26.95 3.99
N LYS A 373 12.76 27.02 4.45
CA LYS A 373 12.23 26.00 5.37
C LYS A 373 12.18 24.63 4.69
N TRP A 374 11.72 24.57 3.44
CA TRP A 374 11.71 23.33 2.66
C TRP A 374 13.10 22.76 2.41
N VAL A 375 14.11 23.62 2.22
CA VAL A 375 15.49 23.15 2.14
C VAL A 375 15.88 22.39 3.40
N GLY A 376 15.61 22.97 4.58
CA GLY A 376 15.94 22.33 5.86
C GLY A 376 15.13 21.07 6.17
N VAL A 377 13.81 21.06 5.91
CA VAL A 377 12.93 19.95 6.32
C VAL A 377 12.74 18.87 5.27
N PHE A 378 13.09 19.13 4.01
CA PHE A 378 12.89 18.21 2.89
C PHE A 378 14.18 17.96 2.10
N VAL A 379 14.79 19.02 1.54
CA VAL A 379 15.92 18.85 0.61
C VAL A 379 17.15 18.27 1.30
N VAL A 380 17.52 18.78 2.48
CA VAL A 380 18.70 18.29 3.22
C VAL A 380 18.52 16.84 3.69
N PRO A 381 17.42 16.46 4.39
CA PRO A 381 17.21 15.07 4.77
C PRO A 381 17.16 14.11 3.57
N LEU A 382 16.42 14.49 2.53
CA LEU A 382 16.26 13.64 1.34
C LEU A 382 17.58 13.52 0.56
N GLY A 383 18.38 14.60 0.49
CA GLY A 383 19.72 14.59 -0.10
C GLY A 383 20.70 13.71 0.67
N ALA A 384 20.63 13.70 2.01
CA ALA A 384 21.45 12.81 2.84
C ALA A 384 21.07 11.34 2.62
N LEU A 385 19.78 11.00 2.64
CA LEU A 385 19.29 9.64 2.36
C LEU A 385 19.68 9.17 0.96
N TRP A 386 19.61 10.05 -0.04
CA TRP A 386 20.07 9.75 -1.38
C TRP A 386 21.58 9.52 -1.46
N PHE A 387 22.37 10.41 -0.85
CA PHE A 387 23.83 10.25 -0.79
C PHE A 387 24.22 8.92 -0.17
N TRP A 388 23.64 8.57 0.98
CA TRP A 388 23.89 7.28 1.62
C TRP A 388 23.47 6.10 0.76
N GLN A 389 22.29 6.11 0.15
CA GLN A 389 21.83 4.97 -0.64
C GLN A 389 22.75 4.67 -1.82
N THR A 390 23.32 5.72 -2.42
CA THR A 390 24.22 5.60 -3.58
C THR A 390 25.65 5.22 -3.22
N HIS A 391 26.07 5.38 -1.96
CA HIS A 391 27.45 5.18 -1.54
C HIS A 391 27.65 4.09 -0.46
N LEU A 392 26.58 3.70 0.24
CA LEU A 392 26.60 2.81 1.41
C LEU A 392 25.52 1.72 1.27
N SER A 393 25.64 0.85 0.27
CA SER A 393 24.70 -0.27 0.12
C SER A 393 24.93 -1.31 1.22
N ILE A 394 23.89 -1.56 2.01
CA ILE A 394 23.90 -2.58 3.07
C ILE A 394 23.13 -3.81 2.57
N PRO A 395 23.71 -5.03 2.57
CA PRO A 395 23.01 -6.26 2.16
C PRO A 395 21.72 -6.52 2.93
N GLU A 396 20.71 -7.13 2.28
CA GLU A 396 19.36 -7.34 2.86
C GLU A 396 19.42 -8.10 4.19
N VAL A 397 20.14 -9.23 4.25
CA VAL A 397 20.29 -10.02 5.49
C VAL A 397 20.94 -9.22 6.62
N GLN A 398 21.93 -8.37 6.32
CA GLN A 398 22.57 -7.52 7.32
C GLN A 398 21.61 -6.46 7.85
N ARG A 399 20.84 -5.80 6.96
CA ARG A 399 19.81 -4.84 7.38
C ARG A 399 18.77 -5.48 8.28
N MET A 400 18.26 -6.65 7.90
CA MET A 400 17.27 -7.37 8.71
C MET A 400 17.82 -7.80 10.06
N ALA A 401 19.10 -8.22 10.11
CA ALA A 401 19.76 -8.51 11.39
C ALA A 401 19.85 -7.27 12.30
N TRP A 402 20.14 -6.09 11.74
CA TRP A 402 20.11 -4.83 12.49
C TRP A 402 18.71 -4.48 12.98
N VAL A 403 17.69 -4.62 12.13
CA VAL A 403 16.29 -4.37 12.52
C VAL A 403 15.85 -5.29 13.66
N VAL A 404 16.20 -6.57 13.64
CA VAL A 404 15.92 -7.51 14.74
C VAL A 404 16.71 -7.15 16.00
N ALA A 405 17.94 -6.66 15.89
CA ALA A 405 18.71 -6.19 17.05
C ALA A 405 18.08 -4.94 17.68
N ASP A 406 17.56 -4.03 16.85
CA ASP A 406 16.97 -2.75 17.27
C ASP A 406 15.55 -2.89 17.81
N VAL A 407 14.78 -3.81 17.21
CA VAL A 407 13.38 -4.11 17.55
C VAL A 407 13.23 -5.63 17.68
N PRO A 408 13.78 -6.22 18.76
CA PRO A 408 13.73 -7.67 18.96
C PRO A 408 12.33 -8.16 19.32
N ASP A 409 11.47 -7.25 19.80
CA ASP A 409 10.12 -7.59 20.22
C ASP A 409 9.16 -7.51 19.05
N GLY A 410 8.63 -8.66 18.63
CA GLY A 410 7.53 -8.73 17.68
C GLY A 410 7.77 -9.68 16.52
N ALA A 411 6.67 -10.15 15.93
CA ALA A 411 6.72 -11.24 14.97
C ALA A 411 7.31 -10.83 13.60
N LYS A 412 7.05 -9.59 13.15
CA LYS A 412 7.43 -9.12 11.80
C LYS A 412 8.95 -9.00 11.58
N PRO A 413 9.73 -8.34 12.47
CA PRO A 413 11.19 -8.27 12.31
C PRO A 413 11.84 -9.65 12.12
N HIS A 414 11.44 -10.62 12.94
CA HIS A 414 11.92 -12.00 12.85
C HIS A 414 11.46 -12.70 11.57
N PHE A 415 10.21 -12.50 11.15
CA PHE A 415 9.71 -13.05 9.88
C PHE A 415 10.47 -12.51 8.67
N ASP A 416 10.69 -11.19 8.60
CA ASP A 416 11.41 -10.57 7.48
C ASP A 416 12.87 -11.00 7.46
N TYR A 417 13.51 -11.12 8.63
CA TYR A 417 14.87 -11.66 8.73
C TYR A 417 14.95 -13.12 8.29
N GLY A 418 14.00 -13.96 8.73
CA GLY A 418 13.89 -15.35 8.27
C GLY A 418 13.72 -15.45 6.75
N SER A 419 12.90 -14.56 6.16
CA SER A 419 12.72 -14.47 4.70
C SER A 419 14.00 -14.10 3.96
N ALA A 420 14.75 -13.12 4.46
CA ALA A 420 16.04 -12.74 3.88
C ALA A 420 17.07 -13.88 3.99
N LEU A 421 17.13 -14.56 5.14
CA LEU A 421 17.99 -15.73 5.35
C LEU A 421 17.64 -16.89 4.42
N GLN A 422 16.35 -17.16 4.21
CA GLN A 422 15.87 -18.19 3.29
C GLN A 422 16.33 -17.91 1.85
N LYS A 423 16.22 -16.66 1.38
CA LYS A 423 16.68 -16.26 0.03
C LYS A 423 18.18 -16.49 -0.18
N GLU A 424 18.98 -16.29 0.87
CA GLU A 424 20.43 -16.57 0.87
C GLU A 424 20.78 -18.05 1.11
N GLY A 425 19.78 -18.94 1.23
CA GLY A 425 19.99 -20.37 1.46
C GLY A 425 20.37 -20.74 2.89
N LYS A 426 20.33 -19.81 3.85
CA LYS A 426 20.61 -20.04 5.28
C LYS A 426 19.38 -20.63 5.99
N LEU A 427 19.00 -21.84 5.58
CA LEU A 427 17.71 -22.44 5.92
C LEU A 427 17.51 -22.69 7.42
N GLU A 428 18.55 -23.13 8.15
CA GLU A 428 18.43 -23.40 9.59
C GLU A 428 18.27 -22.11 10.42
N GLU A 429 19.00 -21.05 10.07
CA GLU A 429 18.81 -19.73 10.70
C GLU A 429 17.41 -19.18 10.38
N ALA A 430 16.93 -19.35 9.14
CA ALA A 430 15.58 -18.95 8.75
C ALA A 430 14.49 -19.67 9.56
N ILE A 431 14.63 -20.98 9.78
CA ILE A 431 13.72 -21.78 10.63
C ILE A 431 13.64 -21.18 12.04
N GLN A 432 14.80 -20.88 12.65
CA GLN A 432 14.83 -20.29 14.00
C GLN A 432 14.10 -18.95 14.05
N GLN A 433 14.34 -18.08 13.06
CA GLN A 433 13.67 -16.78 13.01
C GLN A 433 12.15 -16.91 12.80
N TYR A 434 11.69 -17.84 11.94
CA TYR A 434 10.26 -18.10 11.80
C TYR A 434 9.62 -18.66 13.08
N GLN A 435 10.32 -19.54 13.79
CA GLN A 435 9.86 -20.04 15.09
C GLN A 435 9.72 -18.90 16.10
N THR A 436 10.70 -17.99 16.19
CA THR A 436 10.61 -16.79 17.05
C THR A 436 9.45 -15.88 16.64
N ALA A 437 9.24 -15.68 15.33
CA ALA A 437 8.10 -14.91 14.84
C ALA A 437 6.75 -15.52 15.29
N ILE A 438 6.62 -16.84 15.22
CA ILE A 438 5.43 -17.58 15.67
C ILE A 438 5.28 -17.52 17.20
N GLN A 439 6.37 -17.52 17.97
CA GLN A 439 6.31 -17.33 19.44
C GLN A 439 5.72 -15.96 19.81
N PHE A 440 6.11 -14.90 19.10
CA PHE A 440 5.53 -13.56 19.31
C PHE A 440 4.10 -13.43 18.80
N ASN A 441 3.76 -14.08 17.68
CA ASN A 441 2.40 -14.11 17.15
C ASN A 441 2.04 -15.50 16.60
N PRO A 442 1.38 -16.34 17.42
CA PRO A 442 0.95 -17.68 17.01
C PRO A 442 -0.06 -17.69 15.84
N ASN A 443 -0.67 -16.54 15.55
CA ASN A 443 -1.61 -16.38 14.45
C ASN A 443 -0.96 -15.75 13.20
N TYR A 444 0.38 -15.71 13.12
CA TYR A 444 1.09 -15.18 11.95
C TYR A 444 1.13 -16.22 10.82
N ALA A 445 0.10 -16.21 9.98
CA ALA A 445 -0.12 -17.23 8.95
C ALA A 445 1.03 -17.34 7.94
N GLU A 446 1.62 -16.22 7.52
CA GLU A 446 2.77 -16.17 6.61
C GLU A 446 4.02 -16.83 7.21
N ALA A 447 4.28 -16.63 8.52
CA ALA A 447 5.40 -17.28 9.20
C ALA A 447 5.21 -18.80 9.29
N HIS A 448 3.99 -19.26 9.56
CA HIS A 448 3.64 -20.68 9.50
C HIS A 448 3.84 -21.26 8.08
N MET A 449 3.35 -20.56 7.05
CA MET A 449 3.49 -21.01 5.67
C MET A 449 4.95 -21.11 5.22
N ASN A 450 5.75 -20.08 5.50
CA ASN A 450 7.17 -20.06 5.11
C ASN A 450 8.00 -21.08 5.90
N LEU A 451 7.73 -21.25 7.19
CA LEU A 451 8.36 -22.32 7.98
C LEU A 451 8.04 -23.70 7.38
N GLY A 452 6.77 -23.96 7.07
CA GLY A 452 6.36 -25.19 6.39
C GLY A 452 7.06 -25.36 5.03
N ALA A 453 7.21 -24.29 4.25
CA ALA A 453 7.86 -24.33 2.94
C ALA A 453 9.36 -24.67 3.06
N VAL A 454 10.07 -24.07 4.02
CA VAL A 454 11.49 -24.37 4.28
C VAL A 454 11.66 -25.81 4.75
N LEU A 455 10.83 -26.28 5.69
CA LEU A 455 10.86 -27.66 6.18
C LEU A 455 10.56 -28.66 5.06
N SER A 456 9.59 -28.36 4.19
CA SER A 456 9.29 -29.14 2.99
C SER A 456 10.49 -29.17 2.04
N GLY A 457 11.18 -28.04 1.82
CA GLY A 457 12.42 -27.97 1.03
C GLY A 457 13.51 -28.91 1.56
N GLN A 458 13.58 -29.08 2.88
CA GLN A 458 14.48 -30.03 3.57
C GLN A 458 13.95 -31.46 3.67
N ALA A 459 12.83 -31.79 3.01
CA ALA A 459 12.12 -33.07 3.09
C ALA A 459 11.66 -33.48 4.51
N LYS A 460 11.56 -32.52 5.45
CA LYS A 460 11.00 -32.72 6.81
C LYS A 460 9.47 -32.59 6.78
N PHE A 461 8.82 -33.48 6.04
CA PHE A 461 7.40 -33.35 5.70
C PHE A 461 6.46 -33.42 6.92
N ASP A 462 6.73 -34.32 7.87
CA ASP A 462 5.91 -34.47 9.08
C ASP A 462 5.85 -33.19 9.92
N ALA A 463 6.94 -32.43 9.93
CA ALA A 463 6.99 -31.12 10.59
C ALA A 463 6.35 -30.02 9.73
N ALA A 464 6.42 -30.10 8.39
CA ALA A 464 5.92 -29.07 7.49
C ALA A 464 4.39 -28.99 7.44
N VAL A 465 3.71 -30.15 7.35
CA VAL A 465 2.24 -30.24 7.21
C VAL A 465 1.48 -29.44 8.27
N PRO A 466 1.71 -29.61 9.60
CA PRO A 466 0.90 -28.91 10.61
C PRO A 466 1.06 -27.39 10.56
N HIS A 467 2.23 -26.89 10.13
CA HIS A 467 2.43 -25.45 9.93
C HIS A 467 1.63 -24.92 8.73
N MET A 468 1.66 -25.60 7.59
CA MET A 468 0.87 -25.19 6.41
C MET A 468 -0.65 -25.31 6.65
N GLU A 469 -1.11 -26.34 7.35
CA GLU A 469 -2.52 -26.47 7.76
C GLU A 469 -2.95 -25.34 8.70
N THR A 470 -2.07 -24.94 9.64
CA THR A 470 -2.33 -23.81 10.52
C THR A 470 -2.44 -22.50 9.73
N ALA A 471 -1.54 -22.26 8.77
CA ALA A 471 -1.60 -21.09 7.90
C ALA A 471 -2.92 -21.04 7.10
N LEU A 472 -3.36 -22.17 6.55
CA LEU A 472 -4.65 -22.28 5.85
C LEU A 472 -5.85 -22.07 6.77
N ARG A 473 -5.81 -22.57 8.02
CA ARG A 473 -6.86 -22.31 9.00
C ARG A 473 -6.96 -20.82 9.36
N LEU A 474 -5.81 -20.13 9.43
CA LEU A 474 -5.75 -18.69 9.71
C LEU A 474 -6.19 -17.84 8.52
N GLN A 475 -5.88 -18.26 7.29
CA GLN A 475 -6.24 -17.57 6.06
C GLN A 475 -6.81 -18.56 5.00
N PRO A 476 -8.06 -19.02 5.17
CA PRO A 476 -8.64 -20.07 4.32
C PRO A 476 -8.97 -19.63 2.89
N ASN A 477 -8.96 -18.32 2.62
CA ASN A 477 -9.19 -17.75 1.29
C ASN A 477 -7.89 -17.28 0.62
N ASN A 478 -6.72 -17.65 1.14
CA ASN A 478 -5.44 -17.29 0.53
C ASN A 478 -5.05 -18.31 -0.56
N GLY A 479 -5.20 -17.91 -1.83
CA GLY A 479 -4.92 -18.78 -2.97
C GLY A 479 -3.45 -19.25 -3.04
N ASP A 480 -2.49 -18.42 -2.63
CA ASP A 480 -1.08 -18.82 -2.61
C ASP A 480 -0.80 -19.90 -1.58
N PHE A 481 -1.46 -19.83 -0.42
CA PHE A 481 -1.35 -20.86 0.61
C PHE A 481 -1.92 -22.20 0.14
N HIS A 482 -3.04 -22.18 -0.58
CA HIS A 482 -3.60 -23.36 -1.20
C HIS A 482 -2.62 -24.00 -2.20
N LEU A 483 -2.01 -23.20 -3.09
CA LEU A 483 -1.02 -23.69 -4.06
C LEU A 483 0.23 -24.24 -3.37
N MET A 484 0.77 -23.57 -2.35
CA MET A 484 1.94 -24.04 -1.60
C MET A 484 1.67 -25.37 -0.88
N TYR A 485 0.49 -25.49 -0.25
CA TYR A 485 0.12 -26.75 0.41
C TYR A 485 -0.16 -27.87 -0.58
N ALA A 486 -0.78 -27.59 -1.73
CA ALA A 486 -0.98 -28.57 -2.80
C ALA A 486 0.35 -29.14 -3.32
N ASN A 487 1.36 -28.29 -3.49
CA ASN A 487 2.71 -28.72 -3.85
C ASN A 487 3.35 -29.63 -2.78
N LEU A 488 3.16 -29.32 -1.48
CA LEU A 488 3.61 -30.21 -0.41
C LEU A 488 2.88 -31.56 -0.46
N LEU A 489 1.55 -31.56 -0.62
CA LEU A 489 0.72 -32.77 -0.72
C LEU A 489 1.14 -33.66 -1.89
N GLN A 490 1.41 -33.07 -3.06
CA GLN A 490 1.95 -33.78 -4.22
C GLN A 490 3.29 -34.43 -3.90
N ARG A 491 4.21 -33.72 -3.24
CA ARG A 491 5.54 -34.24 -2.89
C ARG A 491 5.49 -35.42 -1.91
N ILE A 492 4.46 -35.49 -1.06
CA ILE A 492 4.23 -36.62 -0.15
C ILE A 492 3.29 -37.69 -0.72
N GLY A 493 2.89 -37.57 -1.99
CA GLY A 493 2.07 -38.55 -2.71
C GLY A 493 0.56 -38.49 -2.43
N ARG A 494 0.08 -37.48 -1.69
CA ARG A 494 -1.35 -37.26 -1.41
C ARG A 494 -2.04 -36.50 -2.55
N ASN A 495 -2.04 -37.10 -3.74
CA ASN A 495 -2.53 -36.46 -4.96
C ASN A 495 -4.04 -36.13 -4.93
N ASP A 496 -4.84 -36.95 -4.27
CA ASP A 496 -6.29 -36.74 -4.13
C ASP A 496 -6.62 -35.51 -3.27
N ASP A 497 -5.78 -35.19 -2.29
CA ASP A 497 -5.92 -33.95 -1.51
C ASP A 497 -5.31 -32.76 -2.26
N ALA A 498 -4.19 -32.99 -2.97
CA ALA A 498 -3.50 -31.94 -3.71
C ALA A 498 -4.40 -31.31 -4.79
N VAL A 499 -5.18 -32.11 -5.52
CA VAL A 499 -6.07 -31.61 -6.57
C VAL A 499 -7.10 -30.61 -6.01
N PHE A 500 -7.69 -30.90 -4.84
CA PHE A 500 -8.64 -30.00 -4.18
C PHE A 500 -8.00 -28.63 -3.87
N HIS A 501 -6.77 -28.64 -3.38
CA HIS A 501 -6.06 -27.41 -3.05
C HIS A 501 -5.59 -26.65 -4.31
N PHE A 502 -5.17 -27.33 -5.38
CA PHE A 502 -4.89 -26.65 -6.65
C PHE A 502 -6.14 -25.99 -7.25
N GLU A 503 -7.28 -26.67 -7.26
CA GLU A 503 -8.57 -26.13 -7.72
C GLU A 503 -9.02 -24.93 -6.87
N ALA A 504 -8.85 -25.01 -5.55
CA ALA A 504 -9.11 -23.88 -4.68
C ALA A 504 -8.20 -22.69 -4.98
N GLY A 505 -6.90 -22.94 -5.21
CA GLY A 505 -5.91 -21.93 -5.57
C GLY A 505 -6.25 -21.20 -6.87
N THR A 506 -6.60 -21.92 -7.94
CA THR A 506 -6.99 -21.32 -9.23
C THR A 506 -8.35 -20.63 -9.15
N ARG A 507 -9.30 -21.15 -8.37
CA ARG A 507 -10.59 -20.47 -8.11
C ARG A 507 -10.42 -19.16 -7.36
N LEU A 508 -9.52 -19.10 -6.37
CA LEU A 508 -9.21 -17.89 -5.61
C LEU A 508 -8.35 -16.90 -6.41
N LYS A 509 -7.58 -17.38 -7.38
CA LYS A 509 -6.71 -16.56 -8.25
C LYS A 509 -6.98 -16.80 -9.75
N PRO A 510 -8.20 -16.53 -10.25
CA PRO A 510 -8.61 -16.88 -11.63
C PRO A 510 -7.89 -16.10 -12.73
N ASN A 511 -7.22 -15.00 -12.35
CA ASN A 511 -6.44 -14.16 -13.26
C ASN A 511 -4.93 -14.34 -13.07
N SER A 512 -4.47 -15.40 -12.39
CA SER A 512 -3.05 -15.67 -12.16
C SER A 512 -2.54 -16.74 -13.13
N PRO A 513 -1.74 -16.37 -14.14
CA PRO A 513 -1.12 -17.35 -15.05
C PRO A 513 -0.28 -18.38 -14.29
N ASP A 514 0.42 -17.96 -13.23
CA ASP A 514 1.30 -18.84 -12.46
C ASP A 514 0.51 -19.89 -11.65
N ALA A 515 -0.68 -19.54 -11.15
CA ALA A 515 -1.55 -20.49 -10.47
C ALA A 515 -2.06 -21.59 -11.43
N HIS A 516 -2.56 -21.19 -12.60
CA HIS A 516 -2.99 -22.12 -13.65
C HIS A 516 -1.83 -22.98 -14.17
N TYR A 517 -0.65 -22.39 -14.35
CA TYR A 517 0.55 -23.13 -14.78
C TYR A 517 1.00 -24.17 -13.73
N SER A 518 0.95 -23.81 -12.45
CA SER A 518 1.28 -24.73 -11.35
C SER A 518 0.28 -25.90 -11.29
N TYR A 519 -1.01 -25.63 -11.48
CA TYR A 519 -2.02 -26.70 -11.53
C TYR A 519 -1.83 -27.61 -12.75
N ALA A 520 -1.54 -27.04 -13.93
CA ALA A 520 -1.19 -27.81 -15.11
C ALA A 520 0.02 -28.74 -14.85
N ALA A 521 1.08 -28.24 -14.21
CA ALA A 521 2.24 -29.04 -13.86
C ALA A 521 1.91 -30.22 -12.93
N PHE A 522 0.91 -30.08 -12.06
CA PHE A 522 0.38 -31.19 -11.27
C PHE A 522 -0.43 -32.17 -12.12
N LEU A 523 -1.33 -31.67 -12.97
CA LEU A 523 -2.26 -32.48 -13.79
C LEU A 523 -1.54 -33.45 -14.73
N VAL A 524 -0.45 -33.01 -15.37
CA VAL A 524 0.36 -33.89 -16.22
C VAL A 524 1.00 -35.03 -15.40
N GLY A 525 1.39 -34.77 -14.15
CA GLY A 525 1.97 -35.78 -13.25
C GLY A 525 0.97 -36.84 -12.78
N VAL A 526 -0.33 -36.52 -12.77
CA VAL A 526 -1.42 -37.45 -12.42
C VAL A 526 -2.15 -38.01 -13.66
N GLY A 527 -1.66 -37.73 -14.87
CA GLY A 527 -2.20 -38.27 -16.13
C GLY A 527 -3.51 -37.63 -16.60
N LYS A 528 -3.91 -36.48 -16.03
CA LYS A 528 -5.12 -35.74 -16.41
C LYS A 528 -4.85 -34.79 -17.59
N ASN A 529 -4.64 -35.37 -18.78
CA ASN A 529 -4.13 -34.64 -19.95
C ASN A 529 -5.13 -33.66 -20.56
N GLU A 530 -6.44 -33.90 -20.47
CA GLU A 530 -7.44 -32.96 -20.99
C GLU A 530 -7.50 -31.68 -20.15
N GLU A 531 -7.54 -31.83 -18.82
CA GLU A 531 -7.50 -30.71 -17.89
C GLU A 531 -6.17 -29.96 -18.00
N TYR A 532 -5.04 -30.67 -18.13
CA TYR A 532 -3.73 -30.07 -18.37
C TYR A 532 -3.71 -29.11 -19.57
N VAL A 533 -4.27 -29.55 -20.70
CA VAL A 533 -4.39 -28.73 -21.92
C VAL A 533 -5.32 -27.52 -21.68
N SER A 534 -6.45 -27.72 -20.98
CA SER A 534 -7.39 -26.64 -20.65
C SER A 534 -6.73 -25.55 -19.79
N GLU A 535 -6.00 -25.94 -18.75
CA GLU A 535 -5.29 -25.02 -17.86
C GLU A 535 -4.21 -24.24 -18.61
N LEU A 536 -3.43 -24.89 -19.47
CA LEU A 536 -2.42 -24.20 -20.30
C LEU A 536 -3.03 -23.25 -21.34
N ARG A 537 -4.18 -23.57 -21.92
CA ARG A 537 -4.94 -22.63 -22.76
C ARG A 537 -5.35 -21.39 -21.95
N THR A 538 -5.74 -21.56 -20.69
CA THR A 538 -6.02 -20.44 -19.78
C THR A 538 -4.77 -19.61 -19.50
N VAL A 539 -3.62 -20.25 -19.24
CA VAL A 539 -2.33 -19.55 -19.07
C VAL A 539 -2.03 -18.67 -20.28
N LEU A 540 -2.17 -19.19 -21.51
CA LEU A 540 -1.90 -18.44 -22.73
C LEU A 540 -2.95 -17.36 -23.04
N ARG A 541 -4.20 -17.54 -22.61
CA ARG A 541 -5.21 -16.48 -22.67
C ARG A 541 -4.84 -15.29 -21.78
N LEU A 542 -4.36 -15.57 -20.56
CA LEU A 542 -3.97 -14.54 -19.59
C LEU A 542 -2.60 -13.93 -19.90
N LYS A 543 -1.67 -14.74 -20.43
CA LYS A 543 -0.31 -14.34 -20.80
C LYS A 543 0.03 -14.88 -22.20
N PRO A 544 -0.40 -14.18 -23.27
CA PRO A 544 -0.19 -14.65 -24.65
C PRO A 544 1.28 -14.82 -25.04
N ASN A 545 2.20 -14.09 -24.42
CA ASN A 545 3.62 -14.15 -24.74
C ASN A 545 4.38 -15.01 -23.72
N TYR A 546 4.08 -16.32 -23.67
CA TYR A 546 4.77 -17.24 -22.77
C TYR A 546 5.27 -18.51 -23.51
N PRO A 547 6.48 -18.47 -24.08
CA PRO A 547 7.02 -19.55 -24.93
C PRO A 547 7.06 -20.92 -24.24
N TYR A 548 7.37 -20.96 -22.94
CA TYR A 548 7.38 -22.19 -22.17
C TYR A 548 5.98 -22.80 -21.99
N ALA A 549 4.93 -21.98 -21.84
CA ALA A 549 3.56 -22.49 -21.77
C ALA A 549 3.05 -22.97 -23.15
N GLU A 550 3.45 -22.31 -24.23
CA GLU A 550 3.20 -22.77 -25.61
C GLU A 550 3.82 -24.14 -25.86
N LEU A 551 5.09 -24.31 -25.50
CA LEU A 551 5.81 -25.57 -25.61
C LEU A 551 5.10 -26.69 -24.83
N ARG A 552 4.72 -26.41 -23.57
CA ARG A 552 4.00 -27.37 -22.72
C ARG A 552 2.61 -27.71 -23.25
N LEU A 553 1.91 -26.75 -23.85
CA LEU A 553 0.61 -26.98 -24.48
C LEU A 553 0.77 -27.88 -25.70
N ALA A 554 1.79 -27.62 -26.52
CA ALA A 554 2.14 -28.45 -27.66
C ALA A 554 2.51 -29.89 -27.23
N ASP A 555 3.26 -30.06 -26.13
CA ASP A 555 3.56 -31.37 -25.55
C ASP A 555 2.26 -32.13 -25.19
N GLY A 556 1.31 -31.45 -24.54
CA GLY A 556 0.01 -32.03 -24.15
C GLY A 556 -0.89 -32.38 -25.34
N LEU A 557 -0.96 -31.49 -26.34
CA LEU A 557 -1.71 -31.73 -27.57
C LEU A 557 -1.13 -32.89 -28.38
N PHE A 558 0.20 -33.01 -28.43
CA PHE A 558 0.88 -34.14 -29.06
C PHE A 558 0.53 -35.45 -28.34
N ALA A 559 0.56 -35.48 -27.01
CA ALA A 559 0.18 -36.65 -26.22
C ALA A 559 -1.30 -37.06 -26.43
N ASN A 560 -2.18 -36.09 -26.70
CA ASN A 560 -3.58 -36.34 -27.04
C ASN A 560 -3.81 -36.70 -28.52
N GLY A 561 -2.75 -36.79 -29.34
CA GLY A 561 -2.84 -37.09 -30.77
C GLY A 561 -3.24 -35.91 -31.67
N ASN A 562 -3.37 -34.71 -31.12
CA ASN A 562 -3.74 -33.50 -31.86
C ASN A 562 -2.54 -32.88 -32.57
N LEU A 563 -1.92 -33.64 -33.49
CA LEU A 563 -0.62 -33.33 -34.10
C LEU A 563 -0.58 -31.96 -34.80
N LYS A 564 -1.64 -31.57 -35.51
CA LYS A 564 -1.69 -30.28 -36.23
C LYS A 564 -1.71 -29.08 -35.28
N GLU A 565 -2.46 -29.18 -34.18
CA GLU A 565 -2.52 -28.09 -33.19
C GLU A 565 -1.19 -28.00 -32.44
N ALA A 566 -0.61 -29.16 -32.08
CA ALA A 566 0.71 -29.24 -31.46
C ALA A 566 1.79 -28.57 -32.32
N GLU A 567 1.84 -28.86 -33.63
CA GLU A 567 2.74 -28.21 -34.59
C GLU A 567 2.63 -26.68 -34.54
N GLY A 568 1.40 -26.16 -34.59
CA GLY A 568 1.13 -24.72 -34.55
C GLY A 568 1.69 -24.04 -33.29
N HIS A 569 1.54 -24.70 -32.13
CA HIS A 569 2.04 -24.20 -30.84
C HIS A 569 3.56 -24.32 -30.70
N TYR A 570 4.20 -25.40 -31.18
CA TYR A 570 5.68 -25.47 -31.22
C TYR A 570 6.28 -24.36 -32.09
N LEU A 571 5.70 -24.12 -33.28
CA LEU A 571 6.13 -23.02 -34.14
C LEU A 571 5.89 -21.65 -33.50
N ALA A 572 4.78 -21.48 -32.75
CA ALA A 572 4.53 -20.25 -31.99
C ALA A 572 5.54 -20.03 -30.87
N ALA A 573 5.94 -21.09 -30.15
CA ALA A 573 7.00 -21.04 -29.16
C ALA A 573 8.33 -20.60 -29.80
N LEU A 574 8.73 -21.24 -30.91
CA LEU A 574 9.97 -20.94 -31.63
C LEU A 574 9.99 -19.53 -32.26
N ARG A 575 8.84 -19.02 -32.73
CA ARG A 575 8.74 -17.63 -33.21
C ARG A 575 9.02 -16.61 -32.12
N ARG A 576 8.70 -16.93 -30.87
CA ARG A 576 8.91 -16.04 -29.72
C ARG A 576 10.28 -16.23 -29.09
N ASP A 577 10.77 -17.46 -29.05
CA ASP A 577 12.10 -17.81 -28.53
C ASP A 577 12.77 -18.86 -29.45
N PRO A 578 13.59 -18.41 -30.42
CA PRO A 578 14.31 -19.29 -31.35
C PRO A 578 15.43 -20.14 -30.71
N GLU A 579 15.73 -19.94 -29.42
CA GLU A 579 16.78 -20.69 -28.72
C GLU A 579 16.22 -21.91 -27.97
N LEU A 580 14.90 -22.12 -27.98
CA LEU A 580 14.23 -23.28 -27.38
C LEU A 580 14.59 -24.59 -28.09
N THR A 581 15.75 -25.13 -27.74
CA THR A 581 16.31 -26.36 -28.33
C THR A 581 15.37 -27.56 -28.16
N VAL A 582 14.65 -27.62 -27.04
CA VAL A 582 13.65 -28.66 -26.77
C VAL A 582 12.48 -28.59 -27.76
N ALA A 583 12.05 -27.39 -28.17
CA ALA A 583 10.96 -27.24 -29.13
C ALA A 583 11.33 -27.78 -30.53
N TYR A 584 12.58 -27.63 -30.97
CA TYR A 584 13.04 -28.21 -32.23
C TYR A 584 13.00 -29.74 -32.20
N ASN A 585 13.49 -30.37 -31.13
CA ASN A 585 13.38 -31.82 -30.97
C ASN A 585 11.91 -32.27 -30.98
N ASN A 586 11.05 -31.62 -30.21
CA ASN A 586 9.66 -32.03 -30.09
C ASN A 586 8.86 -31.77 -31.38
N LEU A 587 9.14 -30.69 -32.10
CA LEU A 587 8.57 -30.44 -33.44
C LEU A 587 9.03 -31.51 -34.45
N GLY A 588 10.29 -31.95 -34.37
CA GLY A 588 10.79 -33.08 -35.16
C GLY A 588 9.99 -34.36 -34.89
N ARG A 589 9.64 -34.64 -33.63
CA ARG A 589 8.78 -35.78 -33.26
C ARG A 589 7.35 -35.64 -33.82
N VAL A 590 6.80 -34.43 -33.86
CA VAL A 590 5.50 -34.17 -34.51
C VAL A 590 5.57 -34.49 -36.00
N TYR A 591 6.59 -33.99 -36.70
CA TYR A 591 6.77 -34.26 -38.12
C TYR A 591 6.99 -35.74 -38.41
N LEU A 592 7.75 -36.44 -37.56
CA LEU A 592 7.93 -37.88 -37.68
C LEU A 592 6.60 -38.62 -37.52
N ALA A 593 5.77 -38.25 -36.54
CA ALA A 593 4.44 -38.83 -36.32
C ALA A 593 3.45 -38.53 -37.45
N GLN A 594 3.63 -37.41 -38.16
CA GLN A 594 2.86 -37.04 -39.35
C GLN A 594 3.39 -37.69 -40.64
N GLY A 595 4.50 -38.44 -40.59
CA GLY A 595 5.16 -39.04 -41.76
C GLY A 595 6.04 -38.09 -42.58
N GLN A 596 6.28 -36.87 -42.09
CA GLN A 596 7.09 -35.84 -42.73
C GLN A 596 8.57 -35.98 -42.35
N ILE A 597 9.18 -37.10 -42.74
CA ILE A 597 10.50 -37.53 -42.26
C ILE A 597 11.60 -36.52 -42.58
N SER A 598 11.64 -35.95 -43.78
CA SER A 598 12.68 -34.97 -44.15
C SER A 598 12.60 -33.70 -43.30
N GLN A 599 11.39 -33.24 -42.93
CA GLN A 599 11.22 -32.12 -42.01
C GLN A 599 11.65 -32.49 -40.60
N ALA A 600 11.34 -33.71 -40.14
CA ALA A 600 11.80 -34.22 -38.85
C ALA A 600 13.33 -34.20 -38.75
N VAL A 601 14.03 -34.70 -39.77
CA VAL A 601 15.51 -34.68 -39.87
C VAL A 601 16.06 -33.25 -39.75
N VAL A 602 15.44 -32.28 -40.42
CA VAL A 602 15.83 -30.87 -40.31
C VAL A 602 15.68 -30.36 -38.87
N GLN A 603 14.54 -30.59 -38.23
CA GLN A 603 14.31 -30.07 -36.88
C GLN A 603 15.24 -30.72 -35.84
N PHE A 604 15.47 -32.04 -35.91
CA PHE A 604 16.42 -32.70 -35.02
C PHE A 604 17.86 -32.20 -35.23
N SER A 605 18.24 -31.95 -36.49
CA SER A 605 19.56 -31.37 -36.81
C SER A 605 19.71 -29.94 -36.28
N GLU A 606 18.65 -29.13 -36.33
CA GLU A 606 18.63 -27.79 -35.73
C GLU A 606 18.69 -27.82 -34.20
N ALA A 607 18.08 -28.82 -33.56
CA ALA A 607 18.20 -29.05 -32.12
C ALA A 607 19.66 -29.38 -31.73
N LEU A 608 20.33 -30.28 -32.47
CA LEU A 608 21.73 -30.65 -32.23
C LEU A 608 22.71 -29.54 -32.60
N ARG A 609 22.41 -28.69 -33.59
CA ARG A 609 23.23 -27.52 -33.89
C ARG A 609 23.31 -26.57 -32.70
N ARG A 610 22.20 -26.39 -31.97
CA ARG A 610 22.11 -25.53 -30.77
C ARG A 610 22.68 -26.20 -29.53
N ASN A 611 22.37 -27.48 -29.35
CA ASN A 611 22.93 -28.30 -28.26
C ASN A 611 23.49 -29.61 -28.81
N PRO A 612 24.80 -29.65 -29.15
CA PRO A 612 25.43 -30.86 -29.68
C PRO A 612 25.40 -32.05 -28.73
N GLY A 613 25.21 -31.83 -27.42
CA GLY A 613 25.11 -32.89 -26.41
C GLY A 613 23.68 -33.40 -26.16
N TYR A 614 22.69 -32.99 -26.95
CA TYR A 614 21.29 -33.37 -26.73
C TYR A 614 20.99 -34.80 -27.19
N LYS A 615 21.29 -35.77 -26.32
CA LYS A 615 21.16 -37.22 -26.60
C LYS A 615 19.82 -37.65 -27.17
N GLU A 616 18.71 -37.08 -26.70
CA GLU A 616 17.38 -37.42 -27.20
C GLU A 616 17.21 -37.01 -28.68
N ALA A 617 17.68 -35.81 -29.05
CA ALA A 617 17.64 -35.34 -30.43
C ALA A 617 18.57 -36.12 -31.35
N GLU A 618 19.72 -36.57 -30.84
CA GLU A 618 20.65 -37.44 -31.57
C GLU A 618 20.01 -38.79 -31.92
N GLU A 619 19.37 -39.43 -30.94
CA GLU A 619 18.69 -40.70 -31.16
C GLU A 619 17.49 -40.53 -32.10
N ASN A 620 16.68 -39.50 -31.90
CA ASN A 620 15.56 -39.20 -32.79
C ASN A 620 16.02 -38.92 -34.23
N LEU A 621 17.14 -38.23 -34.42
CA LEU A 621 17.74 -37.99 -35.73
C LEU A 621 18.20 -39.30 -36.39
N ARG A 622 18.81 -40.20 -35.62
CA ARG A 622 19.27 -41.51 -36.09
C ARG A 622 18.08 -42.34 -36.60
N VAL A 623 16.99 -42.37 -35.84
CA VAL A 623 15.75 -43.05 -36.22
C VAL A 623 15.14 -42.44 -37.47
N ALA A 624 15.04 -41.10 -37.53
CA ALA A 624 14.46 -40.40 -38.69
C ALA A 624 15.29 -40.63 -39.97
N LYS A 625 16.64 -40.59 -39.88
CA LYS A 625 17.52 -40.87 -41.04
C LYS A 625 17.44 -42.32 -41.52
N ALA A 626 17.30 -43.28 -40.61
CA ALA A 626 17.13 -44.68 -40.99
C ALA A 626 15.81 -44.86 -41.76
N ALA A 627 14.72 -44.27 -41.28
CA ALA A 627 13.43 -44.28 -41.97
C ALA A 627 13.49 -43.57 -43.34
N ASP A 628 14.20 -42.44 -43.43
CA ASP A 628 14.39 -41.70 -44.70
C ASP A 628 15.16 -42.54 -45.74
N ALA A 629 16.20 -43.27 -45.30
CA ALA A 629 17.01 -44.12 -46.18
C ALA A 629 16.24 -45.34 -46.71
N GLU A 630 15.30 -45.89 -45.93
CA GLU A 630 14.41 -46.96 -46.38
C GLU A 630 13.39 -46.47 -47.41
N LEU A 631 12.90 -45.24 -47.26
CA LEU A 631 11.90 -44.64 -48.16
C LEU A 631 12.49 -44.04 -49.44
N PHE A 632 13.73 -43.52 -49.38
CA PHE A 632 14.41 -42.86 -50.50
C PHE A 632 15.83 -43.40 -50.75
N PRO A 633 16.01 -44.71 -51.04
CA PRO A 633 17.33 -45.33 -51.15
C PRO A 633 18.20 -44.80 -52.30
N ALA A 634 17.62 -44.08 -53.28
CA ALA A 634 18.34 -43.47 -54.39
C ALA A 634 18.91 -42.07 -54.07
N ALA A 635 18.42 -41.40 -53.03
CA ALA A 635 18.92 -40.08 -52.60
C ALA A 635 20.17 -40.19 -51.68
N HIS A 636 20.46 -41.40 -51.18
CA HIS A 636 21.53 -41.70 -50.23
C HIS A 636 22.68 -42.54 -50.85
N ARG A 637 22.66 -42.77 -52.17
CA ARG A 637 23.79 -43.30 -52.96
C ARG A 637 24.45 -42.15 -53.69
#